data_AF-A0A838RNP4-F1
#
_entry.id   AF-A0A838RNP4-F1
#
_cell.length_a   1.000
_cell.length_b   1.000
_cell.length_c   1.000
_cell.angle_alpha   90.00
_cell.angle_beta   90.00
_cell.angle_gamma   90.00
#
_symmetry.space_group_name_H-M   'P 1'
#
loop_
_entity.id
_entity.type
_entity.pdbx_description
1 polymer ?
#
loop_
_entity_poly.entity_id
_entity_poly.type
_entity_poly.pdbx_seq_one_letter_code
_entity_poly.pdbx_strand_id
1 'polypeptide(L)'
;MRAAGNALYCYDANGSLIQRRTTTGSAVTDRHLAYDMEGRLVTISGDMQVSFTYDGDGNRVKKVEGGITTVYVGAHYEYSKAPSPVAVPDESFEEGVGWGSTEGQASTTAVY
;
A
#
# COMPACT_ATOMS: atom_id res chain seq x y z
N MET A 1 -16.16 -25.49 -2.35
CA MET A 1 -16.51 -24.05 -2.39
C MET A 1 -17.70 -23.79 -1.46
N ARG A 2 -17.76 -22.61 -0.84
CA ARG A 2 -18.86 -22.19 0.05
C ARG A 2 -19.36 -20.82 -0.38
N ALA A 3 -20.68 -20.61 -0.33
CA ALA A 3 -21.30 -19.30 -0.54
C ALA A 3 -21.77 -18.73 0.79
N ALA A 4 -21.63 -17.42 0.98
CA ALA A 4 -22.25 -16.67 2.07
C ALA A 4 -22.65 -15.28 1.56
N GLY A 5 -23.96 -15.03 1.48
CA GLY A 5 -24.49 -13.80 0.90
C GLY A 5 -24.02 -13.61 -0.54
N ASN A 6 -23.37 -12.48 -0.80
CA ASN A 6 -22.80 -12.13 -2.11
C ASN A 6 -21.35 -12.56 -2.31
N ALA A 7 -20.82 -13.39 -1.41
CA ALA A 7 -19.44 -13.85 -1.45
C ALA A 7 -19.33 -15.36 -1.66
N LEU A 8 -18.38 -15.77 -2.50
CA LEU A 8 -17.97 -17.15 -2.74
C LEU A 8 -16.55 -17.37 -2.21
N TYR A 9 -16.35 -18.49 -1.54
CA TYR A 9 -15.11 -18.86 -0.86
C TYR A 9 -14.64 -20.24 -1.37
N CYS A 10 -13.44 -20.30 -1.92
CA CYS A 10 -12.79 -21.54 -2.32
C CYS A 10 -11.68 -21.87 -1.33
N TYR A 11 -11.60 -23.15 -0.96
CA TYR A 11 -10.65 -23.65 0.02
C TYR A 11 -9.82 -24.75 -0.63
N ASP A 12 -8.57 -24.90 -0.18
CA ASP A 12 -7.74 -26.05 -0.52
C ASP A 12 -8.17 -27.32 0.24
N ALA A 13 -7.46 -28.43 0.02
CA ALA A 13 -7.71 -29.71 0.68
C ALA A 13 -7.47 -29.66 2.20
N ASN A 14 -6.66 -28.72 2.68
CA ASN A 14 -6.35 -28.53 4.10
C ASN A 14 -7.37 -27.59 4.78
N GLY A 15 -8.31 -27.00 4.03
CA GLY A 15 -9.32 -26.08 4.52
C GLY A 15 -8.89 -24.62 4.56
N SER A 16 -7.71 -24.27 4.01
CA SER A 16 -7.24 -22.88 3.90
C SER A 16 -7.93 -22.17 2.75
N LEU A 17 -8.33 -20.91 2.96
CA LEU A 17 -9.06 -20.12 1.96
C LEU A 17 -8.12 -19.67 0.84
N ILE A 18 -8.25 -20.21 -0.37
CA ILE A 18 -7.39 -19.86 -1.51
C ILE A 18 -7.98 -18.81 -2.44
N GLN A 19 -9.30 -18.62 -2.42
CA GLN A 19 -9.98 -17.61 -3.22
C GLN A 19 -11.21 -17.07 -2.51
N ARG A 20 -11.42 -15.76 -2.60
CA ARG A 20 -12.67 -15.10 -2.25
C ARG A 20 -13.15 -14.24 -3.41
N ARG A 21 -14.34 -14.53 -3.91
CA ARG A 21 -15.05 -13.71 -4.89
C ARG A 21 -16.19 -12.99 -4.22
N THR A 22 -16.37 -11.71 -4.46
CA THR A 22 -17.49 -10.91 -3.93
C THR A 22 -18.17 -10.17 -5.07
N THR A 23 -19.50 -10.20 -5.09
CA THR A 23 -20.31 -9.52 -6.11
C THR A 23 -21.13 -8.40 -5.48
N THR A 24 -20.92 -7.15 -5.88
CA THR A 24 -21.68 -5.99 -5.37
C THR A 24 -22.35 -5.29 -6.54
N GLY A 25 -23.67 -5.45 -6.67
CA GLY A 25 -24.38 -5.05 -7.89
C GLY A 25 -23.83 -5.80 -9.09
N SER A 26 -23.37 -5.08 -10.11
CA SER A 26 -22.72 -5.66 -11.29
C SER A 26 -21.20 -5.87 -11.14
N ALA A 27 -20.58 -5.35 -10.07
CA ALA A 27 -19.14 -5.46 -9.87
C ALA A 27 -18.77 -6.81 -9.26
N VAL A 28 -17.75 -7.46 -9.80
CA VAL A 28 -17.17 -8.71 -9.26
C VAL A 28 -15.73 -8.47 -8.86
N THR A 29 -15.39 -8.78 -7.61
CA THR A 29 -14.05 -8.67 -7.07
C THR A 29 -13.53 -10.05 -6.71
N ASP A 30 -12.44 -10.46 -7.34
CA ASP A 30 -11.73 -11.70 -7.05
C ASP A 30 -10.46 -11.43 -6.26
N ARG A 31 -10.26 -12.18 -5.17
CA ARG A 31 -9.02 -12.21 -4.38
C ARG A 31 -8.51 -13.63 -4.29
N HIS A 32 -7.22 -13.80 -4.53
CA HIS A 32 -6.51 -15.05 -4.35
C HIS A 32 -5.56 -14.91 -3.17
N LEU A 33 -5.45 -15.97 -2.38
CA LEU A 33 -4.67 -16.00 -1.15
C LEU A 33 -3.66 -17.14 -1.25
N ALA A 34 -2.40 -16.83 -0.99
CA ALA A 34 -1.30 -17.80 -0.98
C ALA A 34 -0.72 -17.89 0.42
N TYR A 35 -0.35 -19.12 0.80
CA TYR A 35 0.16 -19.45 2.13
C TYR A 35 1.56 -20.07 2.02
N ASP A 36 2.36 -19.91 3.06
CA ASP A 36 3.62 -20.66 3.20
C ASP A 36 3.36 -22.09 3.69
N MET A 37 4.44 -22.88 3.82
CA MET A 37 4.38 -24.27 4.29
C MET A 37 3.88 -24.40 5.73
N GLU A 38 3.93 -23.31 6.52
CA GLU A 38 3.46 -23.24 7.89
C GLU A 38 1.98 -22.80 7.96
N GLY A 39 1.33 -22.60 6.82
CA GLY A 39 -0.08 -22.20 6.73
C GLY A 39 -0.32 -20.71 7.01
N ARG A 40 0.72 -19.87 6.93
CA ARG A 40 0.61 -18.42 7.14
C ARG A 40 0.39 -17.70 5.82
N LEU A 41 -0.49 -16.70 5.81
CA LEU A 41 -0.85 -15.94 4.61
C LEU A 41 0.31 -15.06 4.15
N VAL A 42 0.91 -15.35 3.00
CA VAL A 42 2.05 -14.59 2.45
C VAL A 42 1.65 -13.58 1.40
N THR A 43 0.56 -13.82 0.66
CA THR A 43 0.15 -12.94 -0.43
C THR A 43 -1.36 -12.92 -0.60
N ILE A 44 -1.89 -11.75 -0.89
CA ILE A 44 -3.22 -11.54 -1.45
C ILE A 44 -3.03 -10.87 -2.82
N SER A 45 -3.67 -11.40 -3.85
CA SER A 45 -3.68 -10.81 -5.20
C SER A 45 -5.10 -10.71 -5.75
N GLY A 46 -5.31 -9.81 -6.71
CA GLY A 46 -6.64 -9.53 -7.26
C GLY A 46 -6.86 -8.05 -7.48
N ASP A 47 -7.92 -7.50 -6.88
CA ASP A 47 -8.18 -6.06 -6.82
C ASP A 47 -7.10 -5.27 -6.08
N MET A 48 -6.42 -5.92 -5.15
CA MET A 48 -5.29 -5.34 -4.43
C MET A 48 -4.19 -6.38 -4.25
N GLN A 49 -2.94 -5.93 -4.40
CA GLN A 49 -1.78 -6.75 -4.10
C GLN A 49 -1.28 -6.43 -2.69
N VAL A 50 -1.26 -7.46 -1.85
CA VAL A 50 -0.74 -7.41 -0.49
C VAL A 50 0.28 -8.50 -0.31
N SER A 51 1.44 -8.18 0.28
CA SER A 51 2.41 -9.18 0.70
C SER A 51 2.71 -9.06 2.19
N PHE A 52 2.95 -10.20 2.83
CA PHE A 52 3.30 -10.31 4.23
C PHE A 52 4.64 -11.02 4.38
N THR A 53 5.45 -10.58 5.33
CA THR A 53 6.71 -11.24 5.71
C THR A 53 6.66 -11.55 7.19
N TYR A 54 7.17 -12.73 7.55
CA TYR A 54 7.21 -13.26 8.90
C TYR A 54 8.67 -13.50 9.34
N ASP A 55 8.95 -13.39 10.64
CA ASP A 55 10.22 -13.83 11.22
C ASP A 55 10.24 -15.35 11.48
N GLY A 56 11.38 -15.86 11.93
CA GLY A 56 11.55 -17.29 12.25
C GLY A 56 10.69 -17.77 13.44
N ASP A 57 10.19 -16.85 14.26
CA ASP A 57 9.30 -17.14 15.39
C ASP A 57 7.81 -17.07 14.97
N GLY A 58 7.53 -16.69 13.72
CA GLY A 58 6.20 -16.60 13.14
C GLY A 58 5.48 -15.27 13.37
N ASN A 59 6.15 -14.26 13.92
CA ASN A 59 5.58 -12.92 14.00
C ASN A 59 5.64 -12.23 12.65
N ARG A 60 4.58 -11.50 12.32
CA ARG A 60 4.55 -10.69 11.10
C ARG A 60 5.49 -9.50 11.29
N VAL A 61 6.49 -9.36 10.43
CA VAL A 61 7.48 -8.27 10.46
C VAL A 61 7.26 -7.21 9.38
N LYS A 62 6.55 -7.55 8.30
CA LYS A 62 6.29 -6.62 7.20
C LYS A 62 4.95 -6.88 6.54
N LYS A 63 4.28 -5.80 6.13
CA LYS A 63 3.13 -5.78 5.23
C LYS A 63 3.42 -4.77 4.11
N VAL A 64 3.17 -5.15 2.86
CA VAL A 64 3.15 -4.20 1.73
C VAL A 64 1.77 -4.23 1.12
N GLU A 65 1.10 -3.09 1.04
CA GLU A 65 -0.26 -2.95 0.51
C GLU A 65 -0.34 -1.67 -0.33
N GLY A 66 -0.66 -1.80 -1.63
CA GLY A 66 -0.77 -0.64 -2.51
C GLY A 66 0.50 0.21 -2.59
N GLY A 67 1.68 -0.41 -2.44
CA GLY A 67 2.97 0.28 -2.41
C GLY A 67 3.34 0.91 -1.05
N ILE A 68 2.42 0.93 -0.09
CA ILE A 68 2.71 1.35 1.29
C ILE A 68 3.35 0.16 2.02
N THR A 69 4.52 0.40 2.61
CA THR A 69 5.20 -0.62 3.42
C THR A 69 5.04 -0.29 4.89
N THR A 70 4.44 -1.23 5.63
CA THR A 70 4.36 -1.21 7.09
C THR A 70 5.31 -2.25 7.66
N VAL A 71 6.20 -1.83 8.56
CA VAL A 71 7.12 -2.72 9.27
C VAL A 71 6.68 -2.82 10.73
N TYR A 72 6.66 -4.05 11.24
CA TYR A 72 6.32 -4.36 12.63
C TYR A 72 7.62 -4.68 13.37
N VAL A 73 8.07 -3.78 14.25
CA VAL A 73 9.30 -3.96 15.04
C VAL A 73 8.91 -4.23 16.49
N GLY A 74 8.63 -5.49 16.81
CA GLY A 74 8.21 -5.92 18.15
C GLY A 74 6.85 -5.36 18.59
N ALA A 75 6.40 -5.74 19.80
CA ALA A 75 5.02 -5.58 20.27
C ALA A 75 4.46 -4.14 20.35
N HIS A 76 5.26 -3.09 20.09
CA HIS A 76 4.85 -1.70 20.40
C HIS A 76 5.15 -0.62 19.36
N TYR A 77 5.75 -0.90 18.19
CA TYR A 77 5.99 0.15 17.20
C TYR A 77 5.62 -0.26 15.77
N GLU A 78 4.63 0.45 15.23
CA GLU A 78 4.29 0.48 13.81
C GLU A 78 5.04 1.63 13.14
N TYR A 79 5.79 1.32 12.07
CA TYR A 79 6.34 2.33 11.17
C TYR A 79 5.78 2.11 9.77
N SER A 80 5.04 3.08 9.24
CA SER A 80 4.53 3.08 7.87
C SER A 80 5.34 4.06 7.01
N LYS A 81 5.89 3.56 5.89
CA LYS A 81 6.52 4.39 4.87
C LYS A 81 5.61 4.42 3.65
N ALA A 82 5.14 5.61 3.28
CA ALA A 82 4.46 5.82 2.01
C ALA A 82 5.41 5.51 0.83
N PRO A 83 4.90 5.06 -0.33
CA PRO A 83 5.72 4.95 -1.52
C PRO A 83 6.39 6.31 -1.79
N SER A 84 7.67 6.28 -2.16
CA SER A 84 8.33 7.50 -2.64
C SER A 84 7.47 8.07 -3.77
N PRO A 85 7.13 9.37 -3.77
CA PRO A 85 6.60 9.98 -4.98
C PRO A 85 7.59 9.65 -6.09
N VAL A 86 7.07 9.17 -7.23
CA VAL A 86 7.87 8.99 -8.44
C VAL A 86 8.63 10.30 -8.62
N ALA A 87 9.97 10.22 -8.59
CA ALA A 87 10.81 11.37 -8.87
C ALA A 87 10.40 11.90 -10.24
N VAL A 88 9.64 12.99 -10.25
CA VAL A 88 9.72 13.91 -11.38
C VAL A 88 11.20 14.30 -11.44
N PRO A 89 11.91 14.05 -12.56
CA PRO A 89 13.28 14.52 -12.68
C PRO A 89 13.26 16.02 -12.42
N ASP A 90 14.02 16.42 -11.41
CA ASP A 90 14.20 17.78 -10.94
C ASP A 90 14.83 18.62 -12.05
N GLU A 91 14.02 19.46 -12.70
CA GLU A 91 14.52 20.38 -13.72
C GLU A 91 15.00 21.67 -13.05
N SER A 92 16.33 21.84 -13.05
CA SER A 92 17.09 23.10 -12.93
C SER A 92 17.53 23.52 -11.51
N PHE A 93 18.69 23.00 -11.09
CA PHE A 93 19.52 23.64 -10.08
C PHE A 93 20.25 24.84 -10.73
N GLU A 94 19.80 26.07 -10.44
CA GLU A 94 20.60 27.28 -10.68
C GLU A 94 21.08 27.80 -9.32
N GLU A 95 22.40 27.77 -9.12
CA GLU A 95 23.06 28.37 -7.95
C GLU A 95 22.93 29.89 -7.98
N GLY A 96 22.55 30.47 -6.84
CA GLY A 96 22.54 31.92 -6.67
C GLY A 96 22.39 32.33 -5.22
N VAL A 97 23.50 32.38 -4.49
CA VAL A 97 23.61 32.95 -3.14
C VAL A 97 23.24 34.45 -3.12
N GLY A 98 22.43 34.88 -2.14
CA GLY A 98 22.16 36.29 -1.89
C GLY A 98 21.37 36.54 -0.60
N TRP A 99 22.04 37.02 0.44
CA TRP A 99 21.44 37.48 1.71
C TRP A 99 20.80 38.86 1.53
N GLY A 100 19.59 39.10 2.06
CA GLY A 100 19.01 40.44 2.09
C GLY A 100 17.56 40.49 2.57
N SER A 101 17.31 41.36 3.55
CA SER A 101 16.12 41.45 4.37
C SER A 101 15.09 42.47 3.86
N THR A 102 13.85 42.29 4.33
CA THR A 102 12.88 43.35 4.74
C THR A 102 12.07 44.11 3.66
N GLU A 103 10.75 44.02 3.83
CA GLU A 103 9.66 44.99 3.56
C GLU A 103 9.40 45.53 2.13
N GLY A 104 8.11 45.74 1.86
CA GLY A 104 7.68 46.88 1.05
C GLY A 104 6.62 46.59 0.00
N GLN A 105 5.46 47.21 0.17
CA GLN A 105 4.32 47.23 -0.73
C GLN A 105 4.65 47.72 -2.15
N ALA A 106 3.85 47.33 -3.15
CA ALA A 106 2.82 48.19 -3.75
C ALA A 106 2.25 47.63 -5.07
N SER A 107 0.94 47.75 -5.18
CA SER A 107 0.12 47.67 -6.39
C SER A 107 0.50 48.72 -7.43
N THR A 108 0.51 48.37 -8.72
CA THR A 108 0.03 49.26 -9.79
C THR A 108 -0.24 48.54 -11.13
N THR A 109 -1.36 48.96 -11.74
CA THR A 109 -1.90 48.65 -13.07
C THR A 109 -1.13 49.29 -14.24
N ALA A 110 -1.03 48.60 -15.38
CA ALA A 110 -1.10 49.15 -16.76
C ALA A 110 -1.15 47.95 -17.75
N VAL A 111 -2.29 47.61 -18.37
CA VAL A 111 -2.76 48.08 -19.71
C VAL A 111 -1.65 48.44 -20.69
N TYR A 112 -1.52 47.63 -21.74
CA TYR A 112 -1.28 48.08 -23.11
C TYR A 112 -2.09 47.19 -24.06
#